data_AF-A0A536FG87-F1
#
_entry.id   AF-A0A536FG87-F1
#
_cell.length_a   1.000
_cell.length_b   1.000
_cell.length_c   1.000
_cell.angle_alpha   90.00
_cell.angle_beta   90.00
_cell.angle_gamma   90.00
#
_symmetry.space_group_name_H-M   'P 1'
#
loop_
_entity.id
_entity.type
_entity.pdbx_description
1 polymer ?
#
loop_
_entity_poly.entity_id
_entity_poly.type
_entity_poly.pdbx_seq_one_letter_code
_entity_poly.pdbx_strand_id
1 'polypeptide(L)'
;MTVARWLVVLCGIAIAVAGALVIAGQAGSGAQPWDSELSDNFIFVKAIPFVLGLGVAVGLLRGRGAPPLRRPDGTVRRFTTGTVLGHWLITIGFVLALPTGMWQYLGGILDVRAPIDLFLFYRVHYIGGAIVLFSVAMFVTSWWLSGDRSLLPPRGAWRTHLVGAAQELPRAVGARVARLLRLDLGERVPPPQRFTYYETGLSFPTWAIALTLITVTGVIKAMRYVVPVPGPILYWSSTLHVAAMVLIVIKVLDHLRYTLPRWPMMVAIVKGWVSEAGIRGVLTPSVPPSALGERPVAGAEAPGAPTRASAITGSDR
;
A
#
# COMPACT_ATOMS: atom_id res chain seq x y z
N MET A 1 -8.88 25.65 -11.24
CA MET A 1 -8.68 24.32 -11.86
C MET A 1 -8.71 24.51 -13.37
N THR A 2 -7.76 23.96 -14.12
CA THR A 2 -7.55 24.29 -15.55
C THR A 2 -8.47 23.49 -16.48
N VAL A 3 -8.97 24.13 -17.55
CA VAL A 3 -9.80 23.53 -18.62
C VAL A 3 -9.16 22.25 -19.19
N ALA A 4 -7.84 22.24 -19.35
CA ALA A 4 -7.08 21.08 -19.81
C ALA A 4 -7.31 19.81 -18.98
N ARG A 5 -7.43 19.91 -17.65
CA ARG A 5 -7.68 18.75 -16.78
C ARG A 5 -9.07 18.16 -17.02
N TRP A 6 -10.08 19.00 -17.23
CA TRP A 6 -11.43 18.55 -17.55
C TRP A 6 -11.51 17.92 -18.93
N LEU A 7 -10.80 18.45 -19.92
CA LEU A 7 -10.68 17.82 -21.24
C LEU A 7 -10.06 16.42 -21.15
N VAL A 8 -8.96 16.25 -20.41
CA VAL A 8 -8.35 14.91 -20.22
C VAL A 8 -9.31 13.94 -19.52
N VAL A 9 -10.05 14.40 -18.51
CA VAL A 9 -11.04 13.56 -17.82
C VAL A 9 -12.17 13.14 -18.75
N LEU A 10 -12.76 14.09 -19.49
CA LEU A 10 -13.86 13.82 -20.41
C LEU A 10 -13.42 12.91 -21.56
N CYS A 11 -12.25 13.15 -22.13
CA CYS A 11 -11.66 12.27 -23.14
C CYS A 11 -11.41 10.87 -22.58
N GLY A 12 -10.87 10.75 -21.36
CA GLY A 12 -10.64 9.46 -20.70
C GLY A 12 -11.94 8.68 -20.46
N ILE A 13 -13.01 9.35 -20.02
CA ILE A 13 -14.34 8.75 -19.85
C ILE A 13 -14.91 8.34 -21.20
N ALA A 14 -14.87 9.21 -22.21
CA ALA A 14 -15.38 8.92 -23.54
C ALA A 14 -14.68 7.72 -24.18
N ILE A 15 -13.34 7.66 -24.06
CA ILE A 15 -12.52 6.53 -24.51
C ILE A 15 -12.94 5.26 -23.76
N ALA A 16 -13.06 5.32 -22.42
CA ALA A 16 -13.48 4.17 -21.62
C ALA A 16 -14.87 3.65 -22.01
N VAL A 17 -15.85 4.54 -22.23
CA VAL A 17 -17.20 4.19 -22.69
C VAL A 17 -17.14 3.57 -24.09
N ALA A 18 -16.40 4.17 -25.03
CA ALA A 18 -16.24 3.61 -26.37
C ALA A 18 -15.60 2.21 -26.33
N GLY A 19 -14.56 2.01 -25.51
CA GLY A 19 -13.94 0.71 -25.30
C GLY A 19 -14.88 -0.32 -24.71
N ALA A 20 -15.67 0.07 -23.69
CA ALA A 20 -16.68 -0.80 -23.11
C ALA A 20 -17.75 -1.22 -24.13
N LEU A 21 -18.20 -0.29 -24.98
CA LEU A 21 -19.16 -0.59 -26.06
C LEU A 21 -18.55 -1.53 -27.11
N VAL A 22 -17.30 -1.33 -27.50
CA VAL A 22 -16.59 -2.23 -28.42
C VAL A 22 -16.46 -3.64 -27.84
N ILE A 23 -16.08 -3.74 -26.55
CA ILE A 23 -15.96 -5.03 -25.85
C ILE A 23 -17.32 -5.71 -25.74
N ALA A 24 -18.37 -4.98 -25.34
CA ALA A 24 -19.73 -5.52 -25.22
C ALA A 24 -20.28 -5.98 -26.58
N GLY A 25 -20.05 -5.21 -27.64
CA GLY A 25 -20.43 -5.58 -29.00
C GLY A 25 -19.68 -6.83 -29.47
N GLN A 26 -18.38 -6.93 -29.19
CA GLN A 26 -17.58 -8.11 -29.53
C GLN A 26 -18.07 -9.35 -28.77
N ALA A 27 -18.30 -9.25 -27.46
CA ALA A 27 -18.78 -10.35 -26.63
C ALA A 27 -20.21 -10.79 -26.99
N GLY A 28 -21.10 -9.85 -27.29
CA GLY A 28 -22.50 -10.12 -27.66
C GLY A 28 -22.70 -10.60 -29.10
N SER A 29 -21.70 -10.45 -29.97
CA SER A 29 -21.83 -10.81 -31.39
C SER A 29 -21.95 -12.31 -31.66
N GLY A 30 -21.52 -13.18 -30.73
CA GLY A 30 -21.40 -14.63 -30.96
C GLY A 30 -20.43 -15.03 -32.07
N ALA A 31 -19.81 -14.06 -32.76
CA ALA A 31 -18.97 -14.24 -33.95
C ALA A 31 -17.47 -14.26 -33.61
N GLN A 32 -17.11 -14.82 -32.45
CA GLN A 32 -15.72 -14.94 -32.05
C GLN A 32 -15.13 -16.23 -32.66
N PRO A 33 -14.05 -16.16 -33.46
CA PRO A 33 -13.42 -17.34 -34.07
C PRO A 33 -12.61 -18.19 -33.06
N TRP A 34 -12.71 -17.90 -31.77
CA TRP A 34 -11.91 -18.47 -30.70
C TRP A 34 -12.81 -19.08 -29.62
N ASP A 35 -12.26 -20.04 -28.86
CA ASP A 35 -12.92 -20.59 -27.67
C ASP A 35 -13.13 -19.52 -26.57
N SER A 36 -13.87 -19.89 -25.51
CA SER A 36 -14.21 -18.98 -24.42
C SER A 36 -12.98 -18.45 -23.66
N GLU A 37 -11.95 -19.28 -23.50
CA GLU A 37 -10.71 -18.90 -22.83
C GLU A 37 -9.95 -17.85 -23.65
N LEU A 38 -9.73 -18.11 -24.93
CA LEU A 38 -9.03 -17.20 -25.84
C LEU A 38 -9.82 -15.90 -26.05
N SER A 39 -11.15 -15.97 -26.09
CA SER A 39 -12.03 -14.79 -26.13
C SER A 39 -11.84 -13.89 -24.91
N ASP A 40 -11.84 -14.44 -23.69
CA ASP A 40 -11.65 -13.68 -22.45
C ASP A 40 -10.26 -13.01 -22.39
N ASN A 41 -9.24 -13.71 -22.90
CA ASN A 41 -7.88 -13.17 -23.04
C ASN A 41 -7.83 -11.94 -23.95
N PHE A 42 -8.44 -12.02 -25.14
CA PHE A 42 -8.50 -10.92 -26.10
C PHE A 42 -9.32 -9.73 -25.58
N ILE A 43 -10.43 -9.99 -24.90
CA ILE A 43 -11.26 -8.95 -24.28
C ILE A 43 -10.44 -8.22 -23.21
N PHE A 44 -9.78 -8.95 -22.32
CA PHE A 44 -9.02 -8.36 -21.22
C PHE A 44 -7.89 -7.46 -21.74
N VAL A 45 -7.06 -7.95 -22.67
CA VAL A 45 -5.93 -7.16 -23.18
C VAL A 45 -6.39 -5.90 -23.91
N LYS A 46 -7.51 -5.96 -24.66
CA LYS A 46 -8.12 -4.79 -25.29
C LYS A 46 -8.68 -3.80 -24.27
N ALA A 47 -9.14 -4.28 -23.11
CA ALA A 47 -9.69 -3.46 -22.03
C ALA A 47 -8.63 -2.64 -21.27
N ILE A 48 -7.37 -3.12 -21.22
CA ILE A 48 -6.27 -2.49 -20.46
C ILE A 48 -6.17 -0.97 -20.66
N PRO A 49 -6.03 -0.43 -21.90
CA PRO A 49 -5.89 1.02 -22.09
C PRO A 49 -7.10 1.81 -21.57
N PHE A 50 -8.31 1.27 -21.69
CA PHE A 50 -9.53 1.90 -21.21
C PHE A 50 -9.61 1.92 -19.69
N VAL A 51 -9.27 0.80 -19.05
CA VAL A 51 -9.20 0.66 -17.59
C VAL A 51 -8.17 1.60 -16.98
N LEU A 52 -6.97 1.66 -17.58
CA LEU A 52 -5.91 2.58 -17.16
C LEU A 52 -6.33 4.04 -17.37
N GLY A 53 -6.88 4.37 -18.54
CA GLY A 53 -7.37 5.71 -18.85
C GLY A 53 -8.45 6.21 -17.90
N LEU A 54 -9.42 5.34 -17.57
CA LEU A 54 -10.44 5.64 -16.57
C LEU A 54 -9.83 5.83 -15.18
N GLY A 55 -8.87 4.99 -14.79
CA GLY A 55 -8.12 5.13 -13.53
C GLY A 55 -7.41 6.48 -13.45
N VAL A 56 -6.70 6.87 -14.50
CA VAL A 56 -6.07 8.20 -14.62
C VAL A 56 -7.12 9.30 -14.51
N ALA A 57 -8.23 9.24 -15.26
CA ALA A 57 -9.28 10.26 -15.21
C ALA A 57 -9.85 10.44 -13.79
N VAL A 58 -10.15 9.34 -13.09
CA VAL A 58 -10.65 9.38 -11.70
C VAL A 58 -9.56 9.90 -10.75
N GLY A 59 -8.31 9.49 -10.93
CA GLY A 59 -7.17 9.99 -10.15
C GLY A 59 -6.94 11.49 -10.35
N LEU A 60 -7.11 11.98 -11.57
CA LEU A 60 -7.12 13.40 -11.89
C LEU A 60 -8.27 14.09 -11.18
N LEU A 61 -9.51 13.59 -11.24
CA LEU A 61 -10.68 14.21 -10.60
C LEU A 61 -10.50 14.39 -9.10
N ARG A 62 -9.91 13.40 -8.42
CA ARG A 62 -9.77 13.40 -6.96
C ARG A 62 -8.90 14.53 -6.40
N GLY A 63 -8.01 15.14 -7.20
CA GLY A 63 -7.36 16.41 -6.91
C GLY A 63 -6.50 16.44 -5.62
N ARG A 64 -5.96 17.63 -5.29
CA ARG A 64 -5.08 17.82 -4.12
C ARG A 64 -5.83 17.46 -2.83
N GLY A 65 -5.14 16.74 -1.94
CA GLY A 65 -5.71 16.24 -0.69
C GLY A 65 -6.42 17.33 0.10
N ALA A 66 -7.63 17.03 0.57
CA ALA A 66 -8.36 17.94 1.45
C ALA A 66 -7.59 18.09 2.79
N PRO A 67 -7.54 19.29 3.37
CA PRO A 67 -6.82 19.53 4.62
C PRO A 67 -7.35 18.63 5.76
N PRO A 68 -6.57 18.40 6.82
CA PRO A 68 -7.05 17.68 8.00
C PRO A 68 -8.35 18.33 8.49
N LEU A 69 -9.41 17.54 8.66
CA LEU A 69 -10.66 18.03 9.24
C LEU A 69 -10.81 17.44 10.63
N ARG A 70 -11.11 18.30 11.61
CA ARG A 70 -11.45 17.91 12.98
C ARG A 70 -12.95 18.09 13.18
N ARG A 71 -13.58 17.14 13.87
CA ARG A 71 -14.97 17.24 14.31
C ARG A 71 -15.03 17.69 15.77
N PRO A 72 -16.16 18.28 16.20
CA PRO A 72 -16.35 18.69 17.60
C PRO A 72 -16.25 17.54 18.61
N ASP A 73 -16.47 16.30 18.18
CA ASP A 73 -16.38 15.08 18.99
C ASP A 73 -14.93 14.60 19.24
N GLY A 74 -13.92 15.37 18.82
CA GLY A 74 -12.51 15.02 18.99
C GLY A 74 -12.00 13.98 17.98
N THR A 75 -12.76 13.67 16.93
CA THR A 75 -12.29 12.82 15.82
C THR A 75 -11.61 13.63 14.72
N VAL A 76 -10.60 13.02 14.10
CA VAL A 76 -9.82 13.60 13.01
C VAL A 76 -9.99 12.75 11.77
N ARG A 77 -10.12 13.40 10.61
CA ARG A 77 -10.10 12.73 9.32
C ARG A 77 -8.70 12.19 9.05
N ARG A 78 -8.54 10.88 9.20
CA ARG A 78 -7.29 10.16 8.95
C ARG A 78 -7.10 9.87 7.46
N PHE A 79 -8.15 9.39 6.83
CA PHE A 79 -8.16 9.02 5.42
C PHE A 79 -9.25 9.79 4.69
N THR A 80 -8.94 10.29 3.49
CA THR A 80 -9.96 10.90 2.64
C THR A 80 -10.92 9.82 2.13
N THR A 81 -12.16 10.20 1.77
CA THR A 81 -13.11 9.29 1.12
C THR A 81 -12.49 8.59 -0.07
N GLY A 82 -11.70 9.33 -0.85
CA GLY A 82 -10.95 8.73 -1.93
C GLY A 82 -10.00 7.63 -1.44
N THR A 83 -9.18 7.91 -0.42
CA THR A 83 -8.22 6.92 0.12
C THR A 83 -8.93 5.65 0.55
N VAL A 84 -10.06 5.78 1.26
CA VAL A 84 -10.93 4.66 1.66
C VAL A 84 -11.39 3.86 0.45
N LEU A 85 -12.02 4.52 -0.52
CA LEU A 85 -12.53 3.86 -1.73
C LEU A 85 -11.41 3.17 -2.52
N GLY A 86 -10.25 3.82 -2.68
CA GLY A 86 -9.12 3.25 -3.40
C GLY A 86 -8.54 2.02 -2.72
N HIS A 87 -8.50 2.02 -1.38
CA HIS A 87 -8.07 0.86 -0.61
C HIS A 87 -9.04 -0.32 -0.78
N TRP A 88 -10.36 -0.08 -0.67
CA TRP A 88 -11.33 -1.16 -0.84
C TRP A 88 -11.43 -1.69 -2.27
N LEU A 89 -11.27 -0.83 -3.28
CA LEU A 89 -11.22 -1.25 -4.67
C LEU A 89 -10.03 -2.19 -4.93
N ILE A 90 -8.82 -1.82 -4.49
CA ILE A 90 -7.66 -2.70 -4.68
C ILE A 90 -7.81 -4.00 -3.89
N THR A 91 -8.41 -3.96 -2.69
CA THR A 91 -8.73 -5.16 -1.90
C THR A 91 -9.70 -6.07 -2.62
N ILE A 92 -10.79 -5.55 -3.21
CA ILE A 92 -11.72 -6.34 -4.03
C ILE A 92 -10.99 -6.96 -5.23
N GLY A 93 -10.15 -6.17 -5.91
CA GLY A 93 -9.32 -6.66 -7.00
C GLY A 93 -8.44 -7.84 -6.59
N PHE A 94 -7.81 -7.78 -5.41
CA PHE A 94 -7.04 -8.89 -4.84
C PHE A 94 -7.87 -10.09 -4.44
N VAL A 95 -9.05 -9.89 -3.84
CA VAL A 95 -9.96 -10.98 -3.47
C VAL A 95 -10.39 -11.78 -4.70
N LEU A 96 -10.55 -11.12 -5.85
CA LEU A 96 -10.88 -11.78 -7.11
C LEU A 96 -9.66 -12.40 -7.80
N ALA A 97 -8.56 -11.66 -7.91
CA ALA A 97 -7.40 -12.05 -8.72
C ALA A 97 -6.47 -13.05 -8.02
N LEU A 98 -6.24 -12.93 -6.70
CA LEU A 98 -5.27 -13.79 -6.00
C LEU A 98 -5.72 -15.25 -5.91
N PRO A 99 -6.95 -15.59 -5.46
CA PRO A 99 -7.36 -16.99 -5.37
C PRO A 99 -7.43 -17.65 -6.75
N THR A 100 -7.91 -16.92 -7.76
CA THR A 100 -8.01 -17.43 -9.13
C THR A 100 -6.65 -17.58 -9.81
N GLY A 101 -5.72 -16.65 -9.57
CA GLY A 101 -4.33 -16.76 -10.04
C GLY A 101 -3.59 -17.92 -9.37
N MET A 102 -3.81 -18.13 -8.07
CA MET A 102 -3.29 -19.29 -7.34
C MET A 102 -3.83 -20.59 -7.94
N TRP A 103 -5.13 -20.63 -8.27
CA TRP A 103 -5.72 -21.81 -8.88
C TRP A 103 -5.16 -22.09 -10.28
N GLN A 104 -5.00 -21.06 -11.12
CA GLN A 104 -4.34 -21.21 -12.43
C GLN A 104 -2.91 -21.75 -12.28
N TYR A 105 -2.18 -21.35 -11.24
CA TYR A 105 -0.86 -21.89 -10.92
C TYR A 105 -0.93 -23.37 -10.51
N LEU A 106 -1.84 -23.73 -9.59
CA LEU A 106 -2.00 -25.11 -9.11
C LEU A 106 -2.49 -26.04 -10.23
N GLY A 107 -3.46 -25.61 -11.04
CA GLY A 107 -3.96 -26.39 -12.17
C GLY A 107 -2.95 -26.51 -13.30
N GLY A 108 -2.19 -25.44 -13.59
CA GLY A 108 -1.20 -25.44 -14.67
C GLY A 108 0.11 -26.16 -14.34
N ILE A 109 0.56 -26.13 -13.09
CA ILE A 109 1.87 -26.70 -12.68
C ILE A 109 1.72 -27.99 -11.89
N LEU A 110 0.70 -28.11 -11.05
CA LEU A 110 0.50 -29.28 -10.19
C LEU A 110 -0.62 -30.21 -10.70
N ASP A 111 -1.19 -29.94 -11.88
CA ASP A 111 -2.29 -30.70 -12.51
C ASP A 111 -3.49 -30.94 -11.58
N VAL A 112 -3.75 -29.97 -10.69
CA VAL A 112 -4.89 -30.02 -9.76
C VAL A 112 -6.15 -29.62 -10.51
N ARG A 113 -7.11 -30.55 -10.63
CA ARG A 113 -8.37 -30.32 -11.35
C ARG A 113 -9.46 -29.79 -10.41
N ALA A 114 -10.05 -28.65 -10.75
CA ALA A 114 -11.27 -28.15 -10.12
C ALA A 114 -12.49 -28.78 -10.77
N PRO A 115 -13.62 -28.92 -10.04
CA PRO A 115 -14.93 -29.20 -10.62
C PRO A 115 -15.55 -27.96 -11.30
N ILE A 116 -14.72 -27.01 -11.75
CA ILE A 116 -15.10 -25.74 -12.36
C ILE A 116 -14.19 -25.52 -13.56
N ASP A 117 -14.76 -25.08 -14.69
CA ASP A 117 -14.02 -24.86 -15.92
C ASP A 117 -12.92 -23.80 -15.78
N LEU A 118 -11.78 -24.06 -16.42
CA LEU A 118 -10.59 -23.20 -16.33
C LEU A 118 -10.86 -21.76 -16.81
N PHE A 119 -11.70 -21.59 -17.83
CA PHE A 119 -12.05 -20.26 -18.35
C PHE A 119 -12.70 -19.36 -17.29
N LEU A 120 -13.45 -19.93 -16.33
CA LEU A 120 -14.07 -19.14 -15.26
C LEU A 120 -13.01 -18.56 -14.31
N PHE A 121 -11.94 -19.32 -14.03
CA PHE A 121 -10.81 -18.79 -13.27
C PHE A 121 -10.12 -17.65 -14.01
N TYR A 122 -9.91 -17.78 -15.32
CA TYR A 122 -9.34 -16.70 -16.13
C TYR A 122 -10.23 -15.46 -16.14
N ARG A 123 -11.53 -15.62 -16.34
CA ARG A 123 -12.50 -14.52 -16.36
C ARG A 123 -12.49 -13.72 -15.06
N VAL A 124 -12.62 -14.41 -13.92
CA VAL A 124 -12.63 -13.75 -12.60
C VAL A 124 -11.26 -13.13 -12.30
N HIS A 125 -10.17 -13.80 -12.68
CA HIS A 125 -8.83 -13.23 -12.56
C HIS A 125 -8.67 -11.94 -13.34
N TYR A 126 -9.17 -11.87 -14.58
CA TYR A 126 -9.12 -10.68 -15.42
C TYR A 126 -10.01 -9.54 -14.93
N ILE A 127 -11.18 -9.84 -14.36
CA ILE A 127 -12.00 -8.83 -13.67
C ILE A 127 -11.23 -8.26 -12.48
N GLY A 128 -10.65 -9.12 -11.64
CA GLY A 128 -9.82 -8.69 -10.51
C GLY A 128 -8.60 -7.88 -10.96
N GLY A 129 -7.90 -8.34 -12.00
CA GLY A 129 -6.75 -7.67 -12.60
C GLY A 129 -7.10 -6.29 -13.16
N ALA A 130 -8.25 -6.14 -13.83
CA ALA A 130 -8.74 -4.85 -14.30
C ALA A 130 -9.01 -3.88 -13.14
N ILE A 131 -9.63 -4.35 -12.05
CA ILE A 131 -9.87 -3.53 -10.86
C ILE A 131 -8.54 -3.09 -10.21
N VAL A 132 -7.54 -3.99 -10.15
CA VAL A 132 -6.20 -3.64 -9.65
C VAL A 132 -5.53 -2.60 -10.55
N LEU A 133 -5.53 -2.78 -11.88
CA LEU A 133 -4.97 -1.82 -12.84
C LEU A 133 -5.61 -0.44 -12.71
N PHE A 134 -6.95 -0.39 -12.66
CA PHE A 134 -7.71 0.83 -12.41
C PHE A 134 -7.27 1.51 -11.10
N SER A 135 -7.21 0.73 -10.01
CA SER A 135 -6.89 1.24 -8.68
C SER A 135 -5.46 1.79 -8.59
N VAL A 136 -4.50 1.11 -9.21
CA VAL A 136 -3.09 1.55 -9.30
C VAL A 136 -2.99 2.83 -10.12
N ALA A 137 -3.59 2.89 -11.30
CA ALA A 137 -3.58 4.08 -12.15
C ALA A 137 -4.21 5.30 -11.45
N MET A 138 -5.36 5.09 -10.78
CA MET A 138 -6.01 6.10 -9.96
C MET A 138 -5.13 6.57 -8.80
N PHE A 139 -4.55 5.64 -8.04
CA PHE A 139 -3.68 5.95 -6.92
C PHE A 139 -2.47 6.76 -7.37
N VAL A 140 -1.68 6.25 -8.33
CA VAL A 140 -0.46 6.90 -8.82
C VAL A 140 -0.74 8.30 -9.34
N THR A 141 -1.82 8.47 -10.12
CA THR A 141 -2.21 9.78 -10.65
C THR A 141 -2.56 10.76 -9.53
N SER A 142 -3.39 10.35 -8.57
CA SER A 142 -3.78 11.20 -7.45
C SER A 142 -2.61 11.51 -6.50
N TRP A 143 -1.73 10.55 -6.30
CA TRP A 143 -0.54 10.66 -5.46
C TRP A 143 0.48 11.63 -6.09
N TRP A 144 0.70 11.52 -7.40
CA TRP A 144 1.53 12.43 -8.17
C TRP A 144 1.02 13.88 -8.09
N LEU A 145 -0.28 14.09 -8.31
CA LEU A 145 -0.88 15.44 -8.29
C LEU A 145 -0.96 16.08 -6.91
N SER A 146 -1.20 15.28 -5.88
CA SER A 146 -1.29 15.79 -4.51
C SER A 146 0.08 16.21 -3.97
N GLY A 147 1.17 15.65 -4.51
CA GLY A 147 2.51 15.84 -3.98
C GLY A 147 2.70 15.25 -2.58
N ASP A 148 1.75 14.44 -2.11
CA ASP A 148 1.77 13.87 -0.76
C ASP A 148 2.91 12.86 -0.63
N ARG A 149 4.02 13.24 -0.01
CA ARG A 149 5.15 12.32 0.21
C ARG A 149 5.12 11.62 1.57
N SER A 150 4.01 11.69 2.31
CA SER A 150 3.97 11.21 3.70
C SER A 150 4.15 9.70 3.88
N LEU A 151 3.93 8.90 2.84
CA LEU A 151 4.20 7.45 2.84
C LEU A 151 5.66 7.10 2.48
N LEU A 152 6.48 8.09 2.12
CA LEU A 152 7.89 7.91 1.83
C LEU A 152 8.74 8.56 2.91
N PRO A 153 9.89 7.97 3.26
CA PRO A 153 10.90 8.66 4.05
C PRO A 153 11.34 9.95 3.35
N PRO A 154 11.53 11.06 4.10
CA PRO A 154 12.16 12.25 3.57
C PRO A 154 13.53 11.95 2.95
N ARG A 155 13.96 12.78 1.99
CA ARG A 155 15.29 12.65 1.39
C ARG A 155 16.36 12.71 2.49
N GLY A 156 17.28 11.75 2.47
CA GLY A 156 18.34 11.61 3.49
C GLY A 156 17.91 10.89 4.78
N ALA A 157 16.61 10.66 5.02
CA ALA A 157 16.12 10.06 6.27
C ALA A 157 15.88 8.54 6.19
N TRP A 158 16.25 7.89 5.08
CA TRP A 158 16.02 6.45 4.88
C TRP A 158 16.60 5.59 5.99
N ARG A 159 17.83 5.87 6.43
CA ARG A 159 18.46 5.09 7.50
C ARG A 159 17.68 5.20 8.81
N THR A 160 17.29 6.40 9.23
CA THR A 160 16.48 6.64 10.43
C THR A 160 15.13 5.93 10.35
N HIS A 161 14.47 5.97 9.18
CA HIS A 161 13.20 5.26 8.99
C HIS A 161 13.35 3.74 9.04
N LEU A 162 14.47 3.19 8.52
CA LEU A 162 14.76 1.76 8.60
C LEU A 162 15.10 1.34 10.04
N VAL A 163 15.84 2.16 10.79
CA VAL A 163 16.10 1.94 12.23
C VAL A 163 14.78 1.91 12.99
N GLY A 164 13.94 2.94 12.84
CA GLY A 164 12.63 3.00 13.49
C GLY A 164 11.73 1.83 13.09
N ALA A 165 11.73 1.43 11.82
CA ALA A 165 10.96 0.28 11.35
C ALA A 165 11.44 -1.03 12.00
N ALA A 166 12.75 -1.19 12.16
CA ALA A 166 13.33 -2.35 12.84
C ALA A 166 13.01 -2.37 14.34
N GLN A 167 12.92 -1.19 14.98
CA GLN A 167 12.49 -1.05 16.38
C GLN A 167 10.99 -1.35 16.59
N GLU A 168 10.15 -1.09 15.59
CA GLU A 168 8.69 -1.38 15.63
C GLU A 168 8.36 -2.86 15.34
N LEU A 169 9.31 -3.64 14.81
CA LEU A 169 9.15 -5.07 14.55
C LEU A 169 9.28 -5.91 15.84
N PRO A 170 8.78 -7.17 15.86
CA PRO A 170 9.07 -8.09 16.95
C PRO A 170 10.57 -8.25 17.11
N ARG A 171 11.07 -8.25 18.35
CA ARG A 171 12.51 -8.19 18.68
C ARG A 171 13.38 -9.12 17.83
N ALA A 172 12.97 -10.38 17.66
CA ALA A 172 13.72 -11.36 16.87
C ALA A 172 13.82 -10.98 15.38
N VAL A 173 12.75 -10.44 14.81
CA VAL A 173 12.71 -9.99 13.41
C VAL A 173 13.48 -8.68 13.26
N GLY A 174 13.22 -7.72 14.15
CA GLY A 174 13.93 -6.43 14.18
C GLY A 174 15.44 -6.59 14.27
N ALA A 175 15.93 -7.46 15.17
CA ALA A 175 17.36 -7.76 15.30
C ALA A 175 17.97 -8.40 14.05
N ARG A 176 17.23 -9.28 13.36
CA ARG A 176 17.68 -9.88 12.09
C ARG A 176 17.75 -8.84 10.97
N VAL A 177 16.73 -8.00 10.84
CA VAL A 177 16.69 -6.91 9.86
C VAL A 177 17.82 -5.92 10.13
N ALA A 178 18.02 -5.53 11.39
CA ALA A 178 19.09 -4.63 11.79
C ALA A 178 20.48 -5.21 11.48
N ARG A 179 20.69 -6.51 11.72
CA ARG A 179 21.94 -7.19 11.35
C ARG A 179 22.17 -7.20 9.84
N LEU A 180 21.15 -7.56 9.06
CA LEU A 180 21.23 -7.62 7.59
C LEU A 180 21.54 -6.25 6.98
N LEU A 181 20.91 -5.19 7.51
CA LEU A 181 21.01 -3.82 7.00
C LEU A 181 22.05 -2.97 7.74
N ARG A 182 22.81 -3.55 8.69
CA ARG A 182 23.80 -2.86 9.54
C ARG A 182 23.24 -1.62 10.24
N LEU A 183 22.06 -1.77 10.85
CA LEU A 183 21.36 -0.72 11.59
C LEU A 183 21.69 -0.79 13.09
N ASP A 184 21.83 0.38 13.71
CA ASP A 184 21.99 0.50 15.17
C ASP A 184 20.61 0.64 15.83
N LEU A 185 20.19 -0.37 16.58
CA LEU A 185 18.90 -0.36 17.29
C LEU A 185 18.92 0.51 18.56
N GLY A 186 20.11 0.92 19.05
CA GLY A 186 20.26 1.84 20.17
C GLY A 186 20.09 3.31 19.78
N GLU A 187 20.06 3.62 18.50
CA GLU A 187 19.86 4.97 17.99
C GLU A 187 18.46 5.48 18.34
N ARG A 188 18.40 6.65 18.97
CA ARG A 188 17.13 7.31 19.29
C ARG A 188 16.52 7.90 18.03
N VAL A 189 15.36 7.39 17.63
CA VAL A 189 14.57 7.94 16.52
C VAL A 189 13.50 8.91 17.06
N PRO A 190 13.23 10.03 16.37
CA PRO A 190 12.10 10.89 16.71
C PRO A 190 10.76 10.13 16.68
N PRO A 191 9.70 10.62 17.33
CA PRO A 191 8.39 10.02 17.18
C PRO A 191 7.89 10.08 15.72
N PRO A 192 7.26 9.02 15.20
CA PRO A 192 6.69 9.05 13.86
C PRO A 192 5.55 10.08 13.77
N GLN A 193 5.48 10.78 12.64
CA GLN A 193 4.50 11.85 12.43
C GLN A 193 3.15 11.32 11.95
N ARG A 194 2.95 11.23 10.63
CA ARG A 194 1.67 10.79 10.06
C ARG A 194 1.58 9.28 10.07
N PHE A 195 2.59 8.59 9.56
CA PHE A 195 2.65 7.14 9.47
C PHE A 195 3.82 6.62 10.30
N THR A 196 3.71 5.39 10.75
CA THR A 196 4.77 4.70 11.50
C THR A 196 6.02 4.50 10.66
N TYR A 197 7.14 4.20 11.31
CA TYR A 197 8.37 3.89 10.58
C TYR A 197 8.25 2.59 9.81
N TYR A 198 7.51 1.61 10.33
CA TYR A 198 7.18 0.38 9.61
C TYR A 198 6.45 0.66 8.30
N GLU A 199 5.42 1.50 8.34
CA GLU A 199 4.61 1.84 7.17
C GLU A 199 5.46 2.53 6.08
N THR A 200 6.28 3.51 6.48
CA THR A 200 7.06 4.34 5.53
C THR A 200 8.35 3.68 5.06
N GLY A 201 9.08 3.03 5.97
CA GLY A 201 10.40 2.46 5.70
C GLY A 201 10.36 1.07 5.07
N LEU A 202 9.34 0.26 5.37
CA LEU A 202 9.28 -1.13 4.90
C LEU A 202 7.98 -1.44 4.16
N SER A 203 6.82 -1.18 4.75
CA SER A 203 5.56 -1.69 4.24
C SER A 203 5.18 -1.09 2.90
N PHE A 204 5.09 0.23 2.80
CA PHE A 204 4.69 0.92 1.56
C PHE A 204 5.70 0.71 0.42
N PRO A 205 7.02 0.85 0.61
CA PRO A 205 7.99 0.60 -0.47
C PRO A 205 7.91 -0.83 -1.02
N THR A 206 7.80 -1.83 -0.15
CA THR A 206 7.69 -3.23 -0.59
C THR A 206 6.37 -3.53 -1.27
N TRP A 207 5.26 -2.92 -0.83
CA TRP A 207 3.98 -2.95 -1.56
C TRP A 207 4.11 -2.33 -2.95
N ALA A 208 4.76 -1.18 -3.09
CA ALA A 208 4.95 -0.51 -4.37
C ALA A 208 5.76 -1.36 -5.36
N ILE A 209 6.83 -2.02 -4.88
CA ILE A 209 7.63 -2.96 -5.68
C ILE A 209 6.77 -4.16 -6.12
N ALA A 210 6.07 -4.81 -5.19
CA ALA A 210 5.24 -5.98 -5.50
C ALA A 210 4.12 -5.66 -6.49
N LEU A 211 3.44 -4.52 -6.31
CA LEU A 211 2.40 -4.03 -7.21
C LEU A 211 2.95 -3.69 -8.59
N THR A 212 4.12 -3.07 -8.66
CA THR A 212 4.78 -2.77 -9.95
C THR A 212 5.12 -4.06 -10.68
N LEU A 213 5.73 -5.03 -9.98
CA LEU A 213 6.09 -6.32 -10.57
C LEU A 213 4.87 -7.08 -11.08
N ILE A 214 3.82 -7.26 -10.27
CA ILE A 214 2.62 -8.01 -10.68
C ILE A 214 1.91 -7.33 -11.87
N THR A 215 1.83 -5.99 -11.86
CA THR A 215 1.17 -5.23 -12.92
C THR A 215 1.94 -5.30 -14.22
N VAL A 216 3.24 -5.00 -14.22
CA VAL A 216 4.06 -4.99 -15.44
C VAL A 216 4.11 -6.39 -16.06
N THR A 217 4.40 -7.40 -15.25
CA THR A 217 4.46 -8.78 -15.74
C THR A 217 3.09 -9.29 -16.20
N GLY A 218 2.00 -8.91 -15.53
CA GLY A 218 0.63 -9.26 -15.92
C GLY A 218 0.24 -8.65 -17.26
N VAL A 219 0.59 -7.38 -17.49
CA VAL A 219 0.36 -6.70 -18.78
C VAL A 219 1.16 -7.37 -19.89
N ILE A 220 2.45 -7.68 -19.69
CA ILE A 220 3.26 -8.40 -20.70
C ILE A 220 2.64 -9.76 -21.03
N LYS A 221 2.20 -10.51 -19.99
CA LYS A 221 1.51 -11.79 -20.18
C LYS A 221 0.23 -11.64 -20.99
N ALA A 222 -0.57 -10.60 -20.75
CA ALA A 222 -1.80 -10.35 -21.50
C ALA A 222 -1.52 -9.90 -22.95
N MET A 223 -0.46 -9.11 -23.15
CA MET A 223 -0.10 -8.59 -24.48
C MET A 223 0.27 -9.67 -25.50
N ARG A 224 0.70 -10.87 -25.05
CA ARG A 224 1.05 -12.00 -25.95
C ARG A 224 -0.04 -12.39 -26.95
N TYR A 225 -1.29 -12.04 -26.66
CA TYR A 225 -2.44 -12.34 -27.51
C TYR A 225 -2.63 -11.34 -28.66
N VAL A 226 -2.07 -10.14 -28.55
CA VAL A 226 -2.21 -9.07 -29.57
C VAL A 226 -0.90 -8.64 -30.20
N VAL A 227 0.23 -8.90 -29.54
CA VAL A 227 1.57 -8.62 -30.06
C VAL A 227 2.50 -9.81 -29.82
N PRO A 228 3.42 -10.11 -30.76
CA PRO A 228 4.38 -11.18 -30.57
C PRO A 228 5.35 -10.82 -29.44
N VAL A 229 5.26 -11.52 -28.32
CA VAL A 229 6.18 -11.37 -27.18
C VAL A 229 7.27 -12.45 -27.30
N PRO A 230 8.57 -12.09 -27.33
CA PRO A 230 9.65 -13.06 -27.37
C PRO A 230 9.57 -14.10 -26.24
N GLY A 231 9.80 -15.36 -26.56
CA GLY A 231 9.70 -16.50 -25.62
C GLY A 231 10.42 -16.26 -24.27
N PRO A 232 11.70 -15.82 -24.26
CA PRO A 232 12.40 -15.52 -23.01
C PRO A 232 11.73 -14.43 -22.17
N ILE A 233 11.18 -13.40 -22.80
CA ILE A 233 10.47 -12.30 -22.11
C ILE A 233 9.18 -12.83 -21.48
N LEU A 234 8.43 -13.66 -22.21
CA LEU A 234 7.20 -14.27 -21.71
C LEU A 234 7.49 -15.24 -20.55
N TYR A 235 8.56 -16.03 -20.65
CA TYR A 235 9.01 -16.93 -19.59
C TYR A 235 9.32 -16.15 -18.31
N TRP A 236 10.22 -15.16 -18.37
CA TRP A 236 10.58 -14.36 -17.19
C TRP A 236 9.40 -13.57 -16.64
N SER A 237 8.55 -13.02 -17.51
CA SER A 237 7.33 -12.33 -17.07
C SER A 237 6.40 -13.29 -16.33
N SER A 238 6.24 -14.52 -16.80
CA SER A 238 5.40 -15.52 -16.14
C SER A 238 5.97 -15.93 -14.78
N THR A 239 7.27 -16.21 -14.71
CA THR A 239 7.97 -16.54 -13.46
C THR A 239 7.90 -15.42 -12.44
N LEU A 240 8.21 -14.18 -12.85
CA LEU A 240 8.16 -13.02 -11.98
C LEU A 240 6.73 -12.66 -11.56
N HIS A 241 5.72 -12.90 -12.40
CA HIS A 241 4.33 -12.70 -12.03
C HIS A 241 3.90 -13.64 -10.90
N VAL A 242 4.26 -14.92 -10.99
CA VAL A 242 4.00 -15.89 -9.92
C VAL A 242 4.76 -15.52 -8.65
N ALA A 243 6.05 -15.17 -8.76
CA ALA A 243 6.83 -14.74 -7.61
C ALA A 243 6.23 -13.48 -6.93
N ALA A 244 5.76 -12.52 -7.74
CA ALA A 244 5.07 -11.33 -7.24
C ALA A 244 3.72 -11.67 -6.58
N MET A 245 2.97 -12.65 -7.10
CA MET A 245 1.74 -13.14 -6.47
C MET A 245 2.04 -13.71 -5.07
N VAL A 246 3.05 -14.57 -4.95
CA VAL A 246 3.49 -15.12 -3.65
C VAL A 246 3.90 -14.01 -2.70
N LEU A 247 4.69 -13.04 -3.18
CA LEU A 247 5.08 -11.87 -2.40
C LEU A 247 3.84 -11.07 -1.94
N ILE A 248 2.84 -10.87 -2.80
CA ILE A 248 1.60 -10.17 -2.44
C ILE A 248 0.83 -10.94 -1.37
N VAL A 249 0.74 -12.28 -1.46
CA VAL A 249 0.10 -13.09 -0.41
C VAL A 249 0.80 -12.89 0.94
N ILE A 250 2.13 -12.95 0.97
CA ILE A 250 2.92 -12.68 2.18
C ILE A 250 2.65 -11.26 2.69
N LYS A 251 2.59 -10.27 1.77
CA LYS A 251 2.31 -8.87 2.10
C LYS A 251 0.89 -8.66 2.65
N VAL A 252 -0.12 -9.38 2.15
CA VAL A 252 -1.48 -9.36 2.72
C VAL A 252 -1.46 -9.91 4.14
N LEU A 253 -0.81 -11.06 4.37
CA LEU A 253 -0.71 -11.66 5.71
C LEU A 253 0.03 -10.73 6.69
N ASP A 254 1.14 -10.15 6.26
CA ASP A 254 1.87 -9.16 7.06
C ASP A 254 1.04 -7.90 7.32
N HIS A 255 0.29 -7.42 6.32
CA HIS A 255 -0.61 -6.29 6.49
C HIS A 255 -1.68 -6.58 7.54
N LEU A 256 -2.34 -7.75 7.49
CA LEU A 256 -3.33 -8.16 8.49
C LEU A 256 -2.72 -8.30 9.88
N ARG A 257 -1.55 -8.95 9.99
CA ARG A 257 -0.78 -9.05 11.24
C ARG A 257 -0.50 -7.67 11.83
N TYR A 258 -0.17 -6.69 10.99
CA TYR A 258 0.15 -5.33 11.42
C TYR A 258 -1.10 -4.51 11.81
N THR A 259 -2.19 -4.64 11.06
CA THR A 259 -3.39 -3.80 11.21
C THR A 259 -4.41 -4.33 12.23
N LEU A 260 -4.55 -5.65 12.39
CA LEU A 260 -5.52 -6.24 13.32
C LEU A 260 -5.32 -5.79 14.78
N PRO A 261 -4.09 -5.76 15.34
CA PRO A 261 -3.85 -5.21 16.67
C PRO A 261 -4.09 -3.70 16.77
N ARG A 262 -4.15 -3.00 15.63
CA ARG A 262 -4.35 -1.55 15.51
C ARG A 262 -5.78 -1.25 15.08
N TRP A 263 -6.75 -1.83 15.77
CA TRP A 263 -8.18 -1.72 15.44
C TRP A 263 -8.69 -0.28 15.14
N PRO A 264 -8.24 0.78 15.83
CA PRO A 264 -8.63 2.15 15.46
C PRO A 264 -8.28 2.52 14.01
N MET A 265 -7.18 1.99 13.45
CA MET A 265 -6.81 2.20 12.05
C MET A 265 -7.69 1.39 11.09
N MET A 266 -8.13 0.19 11.49
CA MET A 266 -9.10 -0.60 10.72
C MET A 266 -10.45 0.14 10.62
N VAL A 267 -10.93 0.71 11.73
CA VAL A 267 -12.11 1.56 11.70
C VAL A 267 -11.89 2.80 10.83
N ALA A 268 -10.69 3.39 10.90
CA ALA A 268 -10.35 4.56 10.10
C ALA A 268 -10.36 4.27 8.60
N ILE A 269 -9.86 3.12 8.14
CA ILE A 269 -9.85 2.81 6.69
C ILE A 269 -11.24 2.42 6.16
N VAL A 270 -12.21 2.14 7.04
CA VAL A 270 -13.63 1.97 6.68
C VAL A 270 -14.36 3.31 6.69
N LYS A 271 -14.21 4.09 7.76
CA LYS A 271 -15.04 5.31 7.98
C LYS A 271 -14.37 6.59 7.51
N GLY A 272 -13.04 6.63 7.40
CA GLY A 272 -12.22 7.81 7.16
C GLY A 272 -11.80 8.58 8.43
N TRP A 273 -12.37 8.24 9.59
CA TRP A 273 -12.25 8.99 10.84
C TRP A 273 -11.70 8.14 11.99
N VAL A 274 -10.99 8.78 12.92
CA VAL A 274 -10.46 8.15 14.13
C VAL A 274 -10.28 9.18 15.24
N SER A 275 -10.31 8.77 16.50
CA SER A 275 -10.00 9.64 17.64
C SER A 275 -8.51 10.00 17.68
N GLU A 276 -8.18 11.18 18.20
CA GLU A 276 -6.78 11.58 18.41
C GLU A 276 -6.04 10.63 19.35
N ALA A 277 -6.72 10.13 20.39
CA ALA A 277 -6.17 9.11 21.29
C ALA A 277 -5.80 7.83 20.55
N GLY A 278 -6.64 7.38 19.60
CA GLY A 278 -6.37 6.21 18.77
C GLY A 278 -5.16 6.41 17.84
N ILE A 279 -4.96 7.63 17.32
CA ILE A 279 -3.77 7.96 16.53
C ILE A 279 -2.51 7.93 17.42
N ARG A 280 -2.56 8.60 18.59
CA ARG A 280 -1.42 8.62 19.52
C ARG A 280 -1.02 7.22 19.94
N GLY A 281 -1.97 6.36 20.28
CA GLY A 281 -1.68 4.97 20.67
C GLY A 281 -0.99 4.14 19.58
N VAL A 282 -1.14 4.50 18.30
CA VAL A 282 -0.49 3.81 17.17
C VAL A 282 0.89 4.39 16.86
N LEU A 283 1.07 5.69 17.04
CA LEU A 283 2.33 6.40 16.75
C LEU A 283 3.32 6.37 17.91
N THR A 284 2.87 6.15 19.14
CA THR A 284 3.78 5.98 20.27
C THR A 284 4.50 4.63 20.13
N PRO A 285 5.85 4.61 20.07
CA PRO A 285 6.61 3.36 20.02
C PRO A 285 6.25 2.49 21.22
N SER A 286 6.04 1.19 20.98
CA SER A 286 5.72 0.20 22.02
C SER A 286 6.90 -0.15 22.93
N VAL A 287 8.09 0.41 22.68
CA VAL A 287 9.28 0.22 23.52
C VAL A 287 9.52 1.49 24.34
N PRO A 288 9.29 1.47 25.67
CA PRO A 288 9.66 2.59 26.51
C PRO A 288 11.19 2.78 26.50
N PRO A 289 11.70 4.03 26.55
CA PRO A 289 13.14 4.33 26.58
C PRO A 289 13.90 3.59 27.68
N SER A 290 13.22 3.23 28.78
CA SER A 290 13.80 2.53 29.93
C SER A 290 14.14 1.05 29.70
N ALA A 291 13.70 0.43 28.60
CA ALA A 291 14.02 -0.96 28.27
C ALA A 291 15.35 -1.12 27.49
N LEU A 292 15.93 -0.01 27.02
CA LEU A 292 17.29 0.06 26.48
C LEU A 292 18.15 0.67 27.57
N GLY A 293 18.64 -0.18 28.47
CA GLY A 293 19.31 0.16 29.73
C GLY A 293 19.87 1.58 29.78
N GLU A 294 19.31 2.38 30.69
CA GLU A 294 20.01 3.55 31.19
C GLU A 294 21.38 3.07 31.67
N ARG A 295 22.43 3.39 30.91
CA ARG A 295 23.77 3.38 31.49
C ARG A 295 23.70 4.37 32.65
N PRO A 296 24.04 3.97 33.88
CA PRO A 296 24.18 4.93 34.96
C PRO A 296 25.15 5.99 34.49
N VAL A 297 24.74 7.25 34.51
CA VAL A 297 25.68 8.37 34.45
C VAL A 297 26.50 8.26 35.73
N ALA A 298 27.63 7.58 35.65
CA ALA A 298 28.63 7.63 36.70
C ALA A 298 29.11 9.09 36.77
N GLY A 299 28.82 9.76 37.89
CA GLY A 299 29.25 11.14 38.13
C GLY A 299 28.12 12.12 38.38
N ALA A 300 27.17 11.79 39.26
CA ALA A 300 26.52 12.81 40.07
C ALA A 300 26.92 12.52 41.52
N GLU A 301 28.03 13.12 41.96
CA GLU A 301 28.35 13.25 43.36
C GLU A 301 27.12 13.79 44.08
N ALA A 302 26.60 13.01 45.03
CA ALA A 302 25.60 13.47 45.96
C ALA A 302 26.27 14.44 46.96
N PRO A 303 25.79 15.69 47.11
CA PRO A 303 26.14 16.46 48.28
C PRO A 303 25.27 15.96 49.44
N GLY A 304 25.88 15.12 50.26
CA GLY A 304 25.33 14.72 51.54
C GLY A 304 25.42 15.85 52.56
N ALA A 305 24.30 16.00 53.26
CA ALA A 305 24.15 16.38 54.66
C ALA A 305 23.93 17.86 55.04
N PRO A 306 23.08 18.10 56.05
CA PRO A 306 22.41 19.36 56.31
C PRO A 306 23.19 20.21 57.32
N THR A 307 23.12 21.53 57.20
CA THR A 307 23.59 22.43 58.26
C THR A 307 22.44 23.30 58.76
N ARG A 308 22.33 23.30 60.09
CA ARG A 308 21.29 23.86 60.95
C ARG A 308 20.93 25.31 60.63
N ALA A 309 19.64 25.60 60.77
CA ALA A 309 19.13 26.93 61.04
C ALA A 309 19.76 27.49 62.34
N SER A 310 20.25 28.72 62.27
CA SER A 310 20.34 29.61 63.41
C SER A 310 19.78 30.96 62.99
N ALA A 311 18.68 31.34 63.62
CA ALA A 311 18.23 32.73 63.67
C ALA A 311 19.23 33.55 64.50
N ILE A 312 19.34 34.85 64.21
CA ILE A 312 19.31 35.99 65.16
C ILE A 312 19.87 37.26 64.49
N THR A 313 18.95 38.23 64.32
CA THR A 313 19.05 39.70 64.51
C THR A 313 20.05 40.57 63.72
N GLY A 314 19.53 41.68 63.18
CA GLY A 314 19.93 43.01 63.68
C GLY A 314 20.60 44.01 62.71
N SER A 315 19.86 45.08 62.43
CA SER A 315 20.27 46.49 62.23
C SER A 315 21.17 46.95 61.06
N ASP A 316 20.60 47.92 60.34
CA ASP A 316 21.15 49.24 59.97
C ASP A 316 22.53 49.34 59.30
N ARG A 317 22.53 49.71 58.02
CA ARG A 317 22.85 51.07 57.51
C ARG A 317 22.64 51.17 56.01
#